data_AF-A0AAW1JVC6-F1
#
_entry.id   AF-A0AAW1JVC6-F1
#
_cell.length_a   1.000
_cell.length_b   1.000
_cell.length_c   1.000
_cell.angle_alpha   90.00
_cell.angle_beta   90.00
_cell.angle_gamma   90.00
#
_symmetry.space_group_name_H-M   'P 1'
#
loop_
_entity.id
_entity.type
_entity.pdbx_description
1 polymer ?
#
loop_
_entity_poly.entity_id
_entity_poly.type
_entity_poly.pdbx_seq_one_letter_code
_entity_poly.pdbx_strand_id
1 'polypeptide(L)'
;MEAITHACETMPRKKSHHRKRPTYWWNQEIADLRRECLRLRRAAQRHRNGNEAETIAIEHREAKRELRRAINRSKALCWKQVTEEVNADPEKNRRAGRSIILPSAVYVGHCRKDP
;
A
#
# COMPACT_ATOMS: atom_id res chain seq x y z
N MET A 1 -4.58 38.65 18.43
CA MET A 1 -3.71 37.46 18.20
C MET A 1 -4.04 36.29 19.14
N GLU A 2 -4.69 36.51 20.30
CA GLU A 2 -4.99 35.46 21.29
C GLU A 2 -6.00 34.38 20.83
N ALA A 3 -6.92 34.72 19.93
CA ALA A 3 -7.92 33.74 19.46
C ALA A 3 -7.29 32.56 18.70
N ILE A 4 -6.18 32.79 17.99
CA ILE A 4 -5.49 31.74 17.21
C ILE A 4 -4.66 30.84 18.14
N THR A 5 -4.03 31.41 19.17
CA THR A 5 -3.23 30.63 20.13
C THR A 5 -4.12 29.73 20.98
N HIS A 6 -5.25 30.25 21.48
CA HIS A 6 -6.22 29.46 22.25
C HIS A 6 -6.84 28.32 21.42
N ALA A 7 -7.15 28.57 20.14
CA ALA A 7 -7.62 27.52 19.24
C ALA A 7 -6.56 26.43 19.02
N CYS A 8 -5.28 26.80 18.90
CA CYS A 8 -4.19 25.83 18.72
C CYS A 8 -3.96 24.94 19.96
N GLU A 9 -4.18 25.45 21.16
CA GLU A 9 -4.00 24.73 22.42
C GLU A 9 -5.15 23.77 22.74
N THR A 10 -6.36 24.10 22.31
CA THR A 10 -7.56 23.27 22.53
C THR A 10 -7.72 22.13 21.51
N MET A 11 -6.91 22.10 20.44
CA MET A 11 -6.96 21.02 19.46
C MET A 11 -6.39 19.69 20.01
N PRO A 12 -7.13 18.57 19.91
CA PRO A 12 -6.63 17.26 20.33
C PRO A 12 -5.46 16.81 19.44
N ARG A 13 -4.27 16.66 20.03
CA ARG A 13 -3.08 16.17 19.32
C ARG A 13 -3.26 14.70 18.95
N LYS A 14 -3.19 14.41 17.65
CA LYS A 14 -3.25 13.04 17.13
C LYS A 14 -2.07 12.23 17.67
N LYS A 15 -2.35 11.31 18.61
CA LYS A 15 -1.35 10.36 19.10
C LYS A 15 -0.88 9.50 17.93
N SER A 16 0.44 9.42 17.74
CA SER A 16 1.00 8.58 16.70
C SER A 16 0.73 7.11 17.01
N HIS A 17 0.10 6.41 16.06
CA HIS A 17 -0.33 5.03 16.22
C HIS A 17 0.83 4.05 15.92
N HIS A 18 1.90 4.11 16.72
CA HIS A 18 3.12 3.31 16.52
C HIS A 18 3.01 1.81 16.89
N ARG A 19 1.84 1.33 17.33
CA ARG A 19 1.66 -0.04 17.86
C ARG A 19 1.25 -1.10 16.84
N LYS A 20 1.09 -0.79 15.54
CA LYS A 20 0.70 -1.82 14.55
C LYS A 20 1.94 -2.57 14.09
N ARG A 21 1.91 -3.91 14.22
CA ARG A 21 2.91 -4.78 13.58
C ARG A 21 2.92 -4.47 12.08
N PRO A 22 4.09 -4.36 11.43
CA PRO A 22 4.17 -4.17 9.99
C PRO A 22 3.35 -5.27 9.29
N THR A 23 2.57 -4.88 8.29
CA THR A 23 1.77 -5.85 7.54
C THR A 23 2.68 -6.86 6.85
N TYR A 24 2.31 -8.14 6.83
CA TYR A 24 3.16 -9.24 6.33
C TYR A 24 3.71 -9.06 4.91
N TRP A 25 3.01 -8.31 4.04
CA TRP A 25 3.41 -8.02 2.66
C TRP A 25 4.11 -6.68 2.49
N TRP A 26 4.29 -5.89 3.56
CA TRP A 26 4.93 -4.59 3.50
C TRP A 26 6.46 -4.75 3.42
N ASN A 27 7.08 -4.11 2.44
CA ASN A 27 8.53 -4.10 2.26
C ASN A 27 9.02 -2.69 1.87
N GLN A 28 10.34 -2.51 1.84
CA GLN A 28 10.96 -1.22 1.52
C GLN A 28 10.67 -0.78 0.08
N GLU A 29 10.70 -1.72 -0.88
CA GLU A 29 10.35 -1.48 -2.30
C GLU A 29 8.95 -0.83 -2.43
N ILE A 30 7.93 -1.41 -1.79
CA ILE A 30 6.55 -0.89 -1.78
C ILE A 30 6.48 0.47 -1.10
N ALA A 31 7.27 0.70 -0.04
CA ALA A 31 7.31 1.99 0.64
C ALA A 31 7.84 3.09 -0.29
N ASP A 32 8.91 2.80 -1.04
CA ASP A 32 9.53 3.73 -1.98
C ASP A 32 8.62 3.98 -3.21
N LEU A 33 8.06 2.92 -3.81
CA LEU A 33 7.07 3.03 -4.89
C LEU A 33 5.82 3.82 -4.45
N ARG A 34 5.37 3.63 -3.21
CA ARG A 34 4.24 4.39 -2.68
C ARG A 34 4.59 5.86 -2.49
N ARG A 35 5.81 6.18 -2.03
CA ARG A 35 6.29 7.56 -1.90
C ARG A 35 6.28 8.25 -3.26
N GLU A 36 6.81 7.57 -4.28
CA GLU A 36 6.88 8.10 -5.64
C GLU A 36 5.51 8.27 -6.29
N CYS A 37 4.65 7.26 -6.19
CA CYS A 37 3.26 7.36 -6.67
C CYS A 37 2.52 8.54 -6.02
N LEU A 38 2.72 8.79 -4.71
CA LEU A 38 2.13 9.94 -4.03
C LEU A 38 2.73 11.27 -4.47
N ARG A 39 4.03 11.33 -4.78
CA ARG A 39 4.70 12.51 -5.34
C ARG A 39 4.07 12.89 -6.67
N LEU A 40 3.98 11.94 -7.59
CA LEU A 40 3.40 12.12 -8.92
C LEU A 40 1.90 12.46 -8.85
N ARG A 41 1.14 11.82 -7.96
CA ARG A 41 -0.28 12.18 -7.74
C ARG A 41 -0.44 13.65 -7.36
N ARG A 42 0.40 14.15 -6.43
CA ARG A 42 0.36 15.54 -6.00
C ARG A 42 0.76 16.48 -7.13
N ALA A 43 1.77 16.11 -7.93
CA ALA A 43 2.15 16.88 -9.11
C ALA A 43 1.00 16.97 -10.11
N ALA A 44 0.37 15.84 -10.46
CA ALA A 44 -0.78 15.79 -11.37
C ALA A 44 -1.95 16.65 -10.88
N GLN A 45 -2.21 16.68 -9.57
CA GLN A 45 -3.26 17.50 -8.98
C GLN A 45 -2.96 19.01 -9.07
N ARG A 46 -1.69 19.42 -8.93
CA ARG A 46 -1.29 20.83 -8.99
C ARG A 46 -1.20 21.36 -10.42
N HIS A 47 -0.70 20.55 -11.35
CA HIS A 47 -0.43 20.96 -12.74
C HIS A 47 -1.56 20.57 -13.71
N ARG A 48 -2.78 20.35 -13.21
CA ARG A 48 -3.91 19.80 -13.99
C ARG A 48 -4.27 20.61 -15.25
N ASN A 49 -3.98 21.90 -15.27
CA ASN A 49 -4.33 22.82 -16.37
C ASN A 49 -3.09 23.31 -17.14
N GLY A 50 -1.90 22.77 -16.85
CA GLY A 50 -0.66 23.15 -17.54
C GLY A 50 -0.40 22.29 -18.77
N ASN A 51 0.53 22.74 -19.62
CA ASN A 51 0.96 21.99 -20.81
C ASN A 51 1.54 20.59 -20.47
N GLU A 52 2.06 20.42 -19.25
CA GLU A 52 2.62 19.17 -18.73
C GLU A 52 1.58 18.28 -18.02
N ALA A 53 0.29 18.64 -18.03
CA ALA A 53 -0.73 17.90 -17.30
C ALA A 53 -0.82 16.43 -17.74
N GLU A 54 -0.75 16.18 -19.05
CA GLU A 54 -0.88 14.84 -19.62
C GLU A 54 0.35 13.97 -19.31
N THR A 55 1.55 14.52 -19.43
CA THR A 55 2.80 13.78 -19.14
C THR A 55 2.84 13.35 -17.68
N ILE A 56 2.57 14.27 -16.75
CA ILE A 56 2.52 13.97 -15.31
C ILE A 56 1.39 12.98 -14.98
N ALA A 57 0.26 13.04 -15.69
CA ALA A 57 -0.82 12.09 -15.52
C ALA A 57 -0.43 10.68 -15.98
N ILE A 58 0.30 10.55 -17.09
CA ILE A 58 0.84 9.29 -17.59
C ILE A 58 1.84 8.70 -16.58
N GLU A 59 2.82 9.49 -16.14
CA GLU A 59 3.80 9.05 -15.12
C GLU A 59 3.12 8.55 -13.84
N HIS A 60 2.13 9.29 -13.35
CA HIS A 60 1.36 8.87 -12.18
C HIS A 60 0.60 7.55 -12.42
N ARG A 61 0.02 7.34 -13.61
CA ARG A 61 -0.66 6.09 -13.97
C ARG A 61 0.33 4.92 -13.98
N GLU A 62 1.53 5.11 -14.50
CA GLU A 62 2.60 4.11 -14.53
C GLU A 62 3.09 3.76 -13.14
N ALA A 63 3.46 4.76 -12.32
CA ALA A 63 3.88 4.55 -10.94
C ALA A 63 2.79 3.84 -10.11
N LYS A 64 1.51 4.16 -10.35
CA LYS A 64 0.38 3.45 -9.71
C LYS A 64 0.29 1.99 -10.15
N ARG A 65 0.54 1.70 -11.43
CA ARG A 65 0.56 0.33 -11.97
C ARG A 65 1.72 -0.46 -11.38
N GLU A 66 2.90 0.14 -11.27
CA GLU A 66 4.08 -0.48 -10.66
C GLU A 66 3.85 -0.80 -9.18
N LEU A 67 3.33 0.17 -8.41
CA LEU A 67 2.98 -0.05 -7.00
C LEU A 67 2.01 -1.22 -6.83
N ARG A 68 0.97 -1.32 -7.67
CA ARG A 68 0.03 -2.45 -7.63
C ARG A 68 0.72 -3.78 -7.93
N ARG A 69 1.61 -3.82 -8.93
CA ARG A 69 2.39 -5.02 -9.27
C ARG A 69 3.28 -5.43 -8.10
N ALA A 70 4.01 -4.50 -7.49
CA ALA A 70 4.88 -4.78 -6.34
C ALA A 70 4.09 -5.32 -5.13
N ILE A 71 2.94 -4.72 -4.82
CA ILE A 71 2.05 -5.22 -3.75
C ILE A 71 1.57 -6.65 -4.07
N ASN A 72 1.12 -6.90 -5.30
CA ASN A 72 0.64 -8.23 -5.69
C ASN A 72 1.77 -9.26 -5.64
N ARG A 73 2.98 -8.92 -6.10
CA ARG A 73 4.17 -9.79 -5.99
C ARG A 73 4.50 -10.10 -4.53
N SER A 74 4.57 -9.09 -3.67
CA SER A 74 4.92 -9.28 -2.26
C SER A 74 3.88 -10.13 -1.52
N LYS A 75 2.59 -9.91 -1.79
CA LYS A 75 1.52 -10.77 -1.27
C LYS A 75 1.66 -12.21 -1.75
N ALA A 76 1.93 -12.42 -3.04
CA ALA A 76 2.11 -13.76 -3.61
C ALA A 76 3.33 -14.49 -3.03
N LEU A 77 4.45 -13.78 -2.86
CA LEU A 77 5.67 -14.33 -2.25
C LEU A 77 5.43 -14.72 -0.79
N CYS A 78 4.82 -13.85 0.01
CA CYS A 78 4.54 -14.17 1.40
C CYS A 78 3.53 -15.33 1.52
N TRP A 79 2.53 -15.39 0.63
CA TRP A 79 1.61 -16.53 0.58
C TRP A 79 2.33 -17.84 0.24
N LYS A 80 3.24 -17.81 -0.75
CA LYS A 80 4.06 -18.96 -1.13
C LYS A 80 4.90 -19.45 0.05
N GLN A 81 5.56 -18.55 0.77
CA GLN A 81 6.35 -18.87 1.97
C GLN A 81 5.50 -19.54 3.05
N VAL A 82 4.33 -18.97 3.37
CA VAL A 82 3.42 -19.57 4.35
C VAL A 82 2.95 -20.95 3.91
N THR A 83 2.67 -21.14 2.62
CA THR A 83 2.23 -22.44 2.08
C THR A 83 3.34 -23.48 2.14
N GLU A 84 4.58 -23.10 1.81
CA GLU A 84 5.76 -23.98 1.91
C GLU A 84 6.04 -24.37 3.36
N GLU A 85 5.97 -23.42 4.31
CA GLU A 85 6.08 -23.71 5.75
C GLU A 85 4.99 -24.67 6.25
N VAL A 86 3.77 -24.55 5.72
CA VAL A 86 2.65 -25.44 6.05
C VAL A 86 2.88 -26.86 5.52
N ASN A 87 3.35 -26.97 4.28
CA ASN A 87 3.59 -28.26 3.63
C ASN A 87 4.84 -28.98 4.18
N ALA A 88 5.85 -28.25 4.64
CA ALA A 88 7.09 -28.83 5.16
C ALA A 88 6.90 -29.58 6.50
N ASP A 89 5.95 -29.15 7.34
CA ASP A 89 5.63 -29.82 8.60
C ASP A 89 4.13 -29.66 8.93
N PRO A 90 3.27 -30.56 8.41
CA PRO A 90 1.83 -30.49 8.62
C PRO A 90 1.43 -30.69 10.09
N GLU A 91 2.23 -31.41 10.88
CA GLU A 91 1.92 -31.77 12.26
C GLU A 91 2.22 -30.63 13.24
N LYS A 92 3.32 -29.89 13.01
CA LYS A 92 3.64 -28.67 13.77
C LYS A 92 2.61 -27.56 13.54
N ASN A 93 2.10 -27.42 12.32
CA ASN A 93 1.06 -26.42 12.02
C ASN A 93 -0.30 -26.77 12.62
N ARG A 94 -0.66 -28.07 12.66
CA ARG A 94 -1.85 -28.57 13.36
C ARG A 94 -1.80 -28.26 14.87
N ARG A 95 -0.65 -28.45 15.52
CA ARG A 95 -0.46 -28.15 16.96
C ARG A 95 -0.44 -26.66 17.28
N ALA A 96 0.07 -25.84 16.36
CA ALA A 96 0.18 -24.39 16.55
C ALA A 96 -1.14 -23.63 16.38
N GLY A 97 -2.25 -24.31 16.03
CA GLY A 97 -3.55 -23.67 15.82
C GLY A 97 -3.53 -22.60 14.71
N ARG A 98 -2.59 -22.69 13.76
CA ARG A 98 -2.48 -21.74 12.64
C ARG A 98 -3.62 -22.01 11.66
N SER A 99 -4.77 -21.36 11.90
CA SER A 99 -5.85 -21.26 10.92
C SER A 99 -5.33 -20.52 9.69
N ILE A 100 -5.63 -21.07 8.52
CA ILE A 100 -5.25 -20.53 7.22
C ILE A 100 -5.90 -19.14 7.07
N ILE A 101 -5.17 -18.06 7.34
CA ILE A 101 -5.68 -16.72 7.04
C ILE A 101 -5.69 -16.59 5.52
N LEU A 102 -6.85 -16.82 4.91
CA LEU A 102 -7.07 -16.64 3.47
C LEU A 102 -6.69 -15.20 3.08
N PRO A 103 -5.88 -15.01 2.03
CA PRO A 103 -5.60 -13.67 1.53
C PRO A 103 -6.91 -13.01 1.11
N SER A 104 -7.31 -11.94 1.81
CA SER A 104 -8.42 -11.09 1.40
C SER A 104 -8.11 -10.53 0.01
N ALA A 105 -8.75 -11.14 -1.01
CA ALA A 105 -8.72 -10.80 -2.42
C ALA A 105 -7.33 -10.78 -3.09
N VAL A 106 -6.98 -11.89 -3.75
CA VAL A 106 -6.17 -11.85 -4.98
C VAL A 106 -7.03 -11.15 -6.04
N TYR A 107 -6.96 -9.82 -6.09
CA TYR A 107 -7.69 -9.02 -7.08
C TYR A 107 -6.99 -9.19 -8.44
N VAL A 108 -7.45 -10.16 -9.24
CA VAL A 108 -7.12 -10.27 -10.67
C VAL A 108 -7.85 -9.13 -11.37
N GLY A 109 -7.26 -7.94 -11.31
CA GLY A 109 -7.78 -6.75 -11.98
C GLY A 109 -7.70 -6.93 -13.50
N HIS A 110 -8.78 -7.43 -14.10
CA HIS A 110 -9.05 -7.31 -15.52
C HIS A 110 -9.09 -5.81 -15.86
N CYS A 111 -8.00 -5.30 -16.44
CA CYS A 111 -8.04 -4.00 -17.10
C CYS A 111 -8.91 -4.17 -18.35
N ARG A 112 -10.17 -3.72 -18.29
CA ARG A 112 -10.96 -3.45 -19.49
C ARG A 112 -10.16 -2.46 -20.35
N LYS A 113 -9.60 -2.96 -21.44
CA LYS A 113 -9.32 -2.17 -22.64
C LYS A 113 -10.69 -2.01 -23.29
N ASP A 114 -11.31 -0.86 -23.11
CA ASP A 114 -12.42 -0.45 -23.95
C ASP A 114 -11.84 0.38 -25.12
N PRO A 115 -12.49 0.33 -26.30
CA PRO A 115 -11.87 0.47 -27.64
C PRO A 115 -11.33 1.86 -28.00
#